data_AF-A0A817SRN3-F1
#
_entry.id   AF-A0A817SRN3-F1
#
_cell.length_a   1.000
_cell.length_b   1.000
_cell.length_c   1.000
_cell.angle_alpha   90.00
_cell.angle_beta   90.00
_cell.angle_gamma   90.00
#
_symmetry.space_group_name_H-M   'P 1'
#
loop_
_entity.id
_entity.type
_entity.pdbx_description
1 polymer ?
#
loop_
_entity_poly.entity_id
_entity_poly.type
_entity_poly.pdbx_seq_one_letter_code
_entity_poly.pdbx_strand_id
1 'polypeptide(L)'
;MIYDFYCTGSDDQLTLIDNEQAFHRIKLRPKILIDVSSHSALNSISCQTHLLNSTITISFPCILAPTALHQLANNEHGELATFRVAVACSTIMCISTMIRSITSLPLIIKDIMHSDDTREAVKHGVEGIIVSNHGGRQLDTCQSTIVTLPDIMNAISSEVHQIDVHIDGGV
;
A
#
# COMPACT_ATOMS: atom_id res chain seq x y z
N MET A 1 -24.62 6.00 8.49
CA MET A 1 -23.86 5.25 9.52
C MET A 1 -22.86 4.28 8.90
N ILE A 2 -23.26 3.24 8.15
CA ILE A 2 -22.29 2.30 7.53
C ILE A 2 -21.47 2.98 6.43
N TYR A 3 -22.11 3.71 5.52
CA TYR A 3 -21.41 4.44 4.46
C TYR A 3 -20.39 5.43 5.05
N ASP A 4 -20.82 6.26 6.01
CA ASP A 4 -19.94 7.23 6.67
C ASP A 4 -18.74 6.55 7.35
N PHE A 5 -18.95 5.39 7.99
CA PHE A 5 -17.86 4.64 8.61
C PHE A 5 -16.70 4.35 7.64
N TYR A 6 -16.99 4.08 6.36
CA TYR A 6 -15.98 3.83 5.34
C TYR A 6 -15.47 5.11 4.67
N CYS A 7 -16.34 6.10 4.48
CA CYS A 7 -16.03 7.26 3.65
C CYS A 7 -15.41 8.44 4.40
N THR A 8 -15.43 8.46 5.74
CA THR A 8 -14.91 9.60 6.52
C THR A 8 -13.48 9.38 7.03
N GLY A 9 -12.73 10.48 7.15
CA GLY A 9 -11.44 10.57 7.84
C GLY A 9 -11.56 11.01 9.31
N SER A 10 -10.42 11.33 9.92
CA SER A 10 -10.33 11.95 11.25
C SER A 10 -10.59 13.45 11.19
N ASP A 11 -11.17 14.01 12.25
CA ASP A 11 -11.38 15.45 12.46
C ASP A 11 -11.95 16.19 11.24
N ASP A 12 -11.22 17.15 10.69
CA ASP A 12 -11.61 17.99 9.55
C ASP A 12 -11.34 17.31 8.19
N GLN A 13 -10.80 16.08 8.23
CA GLN A 13 -10.53 15.22 7.08
C GLN A 13 -9.52 15.82 6.09
N LEU A 14 -8.65 16.72 6.57
CA LEU A 14 -7.68 17.41 5.74
C LEU A 14 -6.66 16.43 5.15
N THR A 15 -6.17 15.47 5.94
CA THR A 15 -5.25 14.43 5.47
C THR A 15 -5.93 13.47 4.49
N LEU A 16 -7.20 13.12 4.70
CA LEU A 16 -7.96 12.28 3.76
C LEU A 16 -8.04 12.97 2.39
N ILE A 17 -8.39 14.26 2.38
CA ILE A 17 -8.50 15.06 1.14
C ILE A 17 -7.11 15.24 0.49
N ASP A 18 -6.08 15.56 1.27
CA ASP A 18 -4.74 15.78 0.71
C ASP A 18 -4.13 14.50 0.13
N ASN A 19 -4.41 13.32 0.70
CA ASN A 19 -3.95 12.03 0.16
C ASN A 19 -4.30 11.88 -1.33
N GLU A 20 -5.54 12.19 -1.71
CA GLU A 20 -5.98 12.14 -3.11
C GLU A 20 -5.41 13.32 -3.91
N GLN A 21 -5.52 14.55 -3.40
CA GLN A 21 -5.09 15.76 -4.11
C GLN A 21 -3.58 15.78 -4.41
N ALA A 22 -2.78 15.08 -3.60
CA ALA A 22 -1.35 14.98 -3.78
C ALA A 22 -0.93 14.32 -5.07
N PHE A 23 -1.64 13.28 -5.52
CA PHE A 23 -1.34 12.63 -6.79
C PHE A 23 -1.54 13.59 -7.97
N HIS A 24 -2.49 14.52 -7.91
CA HIS A 24 -2.69 15.51 -8.97
C HIS A 24 -1.54 16.49 -9.12
N ARG A 25 -0.72 16.68 -8.07
CA ARG A 25 0.49 17.52 -8.12
C ARG A 25 1.63 16.86 -8.91
N ILE A 26 1.59 15.53 -9.07
CA ILE A 26 2.60 14.75 -9.80
C ILE A 26 2.21 14.67 -11.27
N LYS A 27 3.14 15.00 -12.16
CA LYS A 27 2.93 14.96 -13.62
C LYS A 27 3.81 13.90 -14.26
N LEU A 28 3.21 13.08 -15.11
CA LEU A 28 3.94 12.09 -15.89
C LEU A 28 4.77 12.78 -16.98
N ARG A 29 6.01 12.32 -17.15
CA ARG A 29 6.89 12.72 -18.27
C ARG A 29 7.05 11.50 -19.19
N PRO A 30 6.13 11.28 -20.15
CA PRO A 30 6.18 10.10 -21.00
C PRO A 30 7.46 10.09 -21.83
N LYS A 31 8.12 8.93 -21.92
CA LYS A 31 9.23 8.72 -22.85
C LYS A 31 8.66 8.36 -24.23
N ILE A 32 9.08 9.10 -25.24
CA ILE A 32 8.77 8.80 -26.65
C ILE A 32 9.81 7.84 -27.24
N LEU A 33 9.50 7.24 -28.40
CA LEU A 33 10.36 6.31 -29.13
C LEU A 33 10.77 5.06 -28.31
N ILE A 34 9.92 4.64 -27.38
CA ILE A 34 10.03 3.37 -26.68
C ILE A 34 9.12 2.36 -27.38
N ASP A 35 9.69 1.21 -27.77
CA ASP A 35 8.89 0.12 -28.31
C ASP A 35 8.03 -0.48 -27.19
N VAL A 36 6.71 -0.31 -27.32
CA VAL A 36 5.71 -0.90 -26.44
C VAL A 36 4.90 -1.98 -27.17
N SER A 37 5.39 -2.54 -28.28
CA SER A 37 4.67 -3.53 -29.08
C SER A 37 4.43 -4.86 -28.35
N SER A 38 5.29 -5.23 -27.41
CA SER A 38 5.03 -6.33 -26.46
C SER A 38 3.83 -6.06 -25.53
N HIS A 39 3.22 -4.89 -25.62
CA HIS A 39 2.15 -4.37 -24.78
C HIS A 39 0.90 -3.96 -25.58
N SER A 40 0.68 -4.59 -26.75
CA SER A 40 -0.43 -4.31 -27.68
C SER A 40 -1.81 -4.72 -27.12
N ALA A 41 -2.91 -4.15 -27.64
CA ALA A 41 -4.29 -4.50 -27.24
C ALA A 41 -4.66 -6.01 -27.40
N LEU A 42 -3.82 -6.82 -28.06
CA LEU A 42 -3.97 -8.28 -28.19
C LEU A 42 -3.17 -9.07 -27.14
N ASN A 43 -2.13 -8.48 -26.54
CA ASN A 43 -1.28 -9.07 -25.52
C ASN A 43 -1.33 -8.18 -24.27
N SER A 44 -2.05 -8.61 -23.23
CA SER A 44 -2.23 -7.84 -21.99
C SER A 44 -0.89 -7.26 -21.50
N ILE A 45 -0.84 -5.95 -21.21
CA ILE A 45 0.31 -5.34 -20.53
C ILE A 45 0.59 -6.17 -19.28
N SER A 46 1.79 -6.77 -19.19
CA SER A 46 2.18 -7.47 -17.98
C SER A 46 2.51 -6.42 -16.92
N CYS A 47 1.55 -6.16 -16.05
CA CYS A 47 1.76 -5.43 -14.80
C CYS A 47 2.21 -6.38 -13.68
N GLN A 48 2.69 -7.57 -14.03
CA GLN A 48 3.11 -8.57 -13.08
C GLN A 48 4.31 -8.04 -12.29
N THR A 49 4.26 -8.24 -10.97
CA THR A 49 5.37 -7.90 -10.09
C THR A 49 5.53 -8.96 -9.00
N HIS A 50 6.61 -8.82 -8.26
CA HIS A 50 7.07 -9.77 -7.26
C HIS A 50 7.16 -9.09 -5.89
N LEU A 51 6.72 -9.78 -4.86
CA LEU A 51 6.76 -9.35 -3.47
C LEU A 51 7.56 -10.33 -2.62
N LEU A 52 8.03 -9.86 -1.47
CA LEU A 52 8.75 -10.59 -0.43
C LEU A 52 9.94 -11.37 -1.01
N ASN A 53 10.89 -10.64 -1.58
CA ASN A 53 12.10 -11.21 -2.22
C ASN A 53 11.76 -12.23 -3.31
N SER A 54 10.76 -11.92 -4.14
CA SER A 54 10.29 -12.77 -5.25
C SER A 54 9.65 -14.08 -4.87
N THR A 55 9.24 -14.23 -3.61
CA THR A 55 8.50 -15.41 -3.15
C THR A 55 7.06 -15.40 -3.64
N ILE A 56 6.46 -14.21 -3.81
CA ILE A 56 5.08 -14.07 -4.24
C ILE A 56 5.02 -13.30 -5.55
N THR A 57 4.17 -13.76 -6.47
CA THR A 57 3.95 -13.11 -7.76
C THR A 57 2.50 -12.67 -7.88
N ILE A 58 2.28 -11.41 -8.23
CA ILE A 58 0.95 -10.82 -8.41
C ILE A 58 0.80 -10.27 -9.82
N SER A 59 -0.41 -10.28 -10.37
CA SER A 59 -0.67 -9.88 -11.76
C SER A 59 -0.68 -8.36 -12.01
N PHE A 60 -0.78 -7.56 -10.96
CA PHE A 60 -0.85 -6.09 -11.01
C PHE A 60 -0.22 -5.51 -9.73
N PRO A 61 0.47 -4.34 -9.75
CA PRO A 61 1.19 -3.82 -8.59
C PRO A 61 0.26 -3.15 -7.55
N CYS A 62 -0.89 -3.76 -7.26
CA CYS A 62 -1.78 -3.36 -6.17
C CYS A 62 -2.24 -4.58 -5.40
N ILE A 63 -2.28 -4.43 -4.09
CA ILE A 63 -2.79 -5.41 -3.12
C ILE A 63 -3.93 -4.76 -2.33
N LEU A 64 -4.78 -5.56 -1.70
CA LEU A 64 -5.88 -5.04 -0.89
C LEU A 64 -5.34 -4.68 0.50
N ALA A 65 -5.40 -3.39 0.83
CA ALA A 65 -4.96 -2.88 2.13
C ALA A 65 -5.81 -3.48 3.29
N PRO A 66 -5.23 -3.63 4.49
CA PRO A 66 -5.96 -4.18 5.63
C PRO A 66 -7.10 -3.24 6.02
N THR A 67 -8.33 -3.72 5.82
CA THR A 67 -9.56 -3.01 6.16
C THR A 67 -10.41 -3.94 7.02
N ALA A 68 -11.03 -3.39 8.07
CA ALA A 68 -11.82 -4.17 9.00
C ALA A 68 -13.32 -4.10 8.67
N LEU A 69 -14.08 -5.05 9.22
CA LEU A 69 -15.54 -5.04 9.25
C LEU A 69 -16.18 -5.07 7.86
N HIS A 70 -15.66 -5.86 6.93
CA HIS A 70 -16.21 -5.95 5.57
C HIS A 70 -17.66 -6.44 5.56
N GLN A 71 -18.07 -7.15 6.61
CA GLN A 71 -19.44 -7.60 6.77
C GLN A 71 -20.45 -6.45 6.85
N LEU A 72 -20.05 -5.24 7.27
CA LEU A 72 -20.95 -4.09 7.23
C LEU A 72 -21.29 -3.65 5.80
N ALA A 73 -20.35 -3.81 4.85
CA ALA A 73 -20.57 -3.55 3.43
C ALA A 73 -21.21 -4.75 2.71
N ASN A 74 -20.89 -5.97 3.12
CA ASN A 74 -21.42 -7.21 2.56
C ASN A 74 -21.79 -8.18 3.68
N ASN A 75 -23.06 -8.13 4.11
CA ASN A 75 -23.56 -8.94 5.23
C ASN A 75 -23.43 -10.45 5.01
N GLU A 76 -23.49 -10.90 3.75
CA GLU A 76 -23.51 -12.32 3.40
C GLU A 76 -22.12 -12.97 3.51
N HIS A 77 -21.08 -12.26 3.07
CA HIS A 77 -19.76 -12.86 2.86
C HIS A 77 -18.60 -12.03 3.44
N GLY A 78 -18.78 -10.76 3.76
CA GLY A 78 -17.75 -9.90 4.38
C GLY A 78 -16.36 -10.05 3.75
N GLU A 79 -15.37 -10.34 4.58
CA GLU A 79 -13.96 -10.49 4.20
C GLU A 79 -13.75 -11.66 3.21
N LEU A 80 -14.57 -12.71 3.28
CA LEU A 80 -14.49 -13.86 2.38
C LEU A 80 -14.78 -13.43 0.93
N ALA A 81 -15.71 -12.50 0.70
CA ALA A 81 -15.93 -11.96 -0.63
C ALA A 81 -14.70 -11.24 -1.16
N THR A 82 -14.07 -10.40 -0.32
CA THR A 82 -12.86 -9.67 -0.69
C THR A 82 -11.69 -10.61 -0.96
N PHE A 83 -11.51 -11.65 -0.14
CA PHE A 83 -10.49 -12.67 -0.34
C PHE A 83 -10.69 -13.43 -1.67
N ARG A 84 -11.93 -13.81 -2.00
CA ARG A 84 -12.24 -14.47 -3.28
C ARG A 84 -11.89 -13.57 -4.47
N VAL A 85 -12.16 -12.27 -4.38
CA VAL A 85 -11.77 -11.30 -5.41
C VAL A 85 -10.25 -11.18 -5.51
N ALA A 86 -9.53 -11.13 -4.39
CA ALA A 86 -8.07 -11.12 -4.40
C ALA A 86 -7.50 -12.32 -5.18
N VAL A 87 -8.01 -13.53 -4.90
CA VAL A 87 -7.64 -14.76 -5.62
C VAL A 87 -8.00 -14.66 -7.11
N ALA A 88 -9.21 -14.22 -7.44
CA ALA A 88 -9.65 -14.10 -8.84
C ALA A 88 -8.81 -13.09 -9.64
N CYS A 89 -8.35 -12.02 -8.99
CA CYS A 89 -7.49 -10.99 -9.58
C CYS A 89 -6.00 -11.33 -9.50
N SER A 90 -5.63 -12.50 -8.96
CA SER A 90 -4.23 -12.90 -8.75
C SER A 90 -3.43 -11.84 -7.97
N THR A 91 -4.02 -11.36 -6.88
CA THR A 91 -3.41 -10.44 -5.92
C THR A 91 -3.64 -10.92 -4.48
N ILE A 92 -3.12 -10.17 -3.51
CA ILE A 92 -3.10 -10.51 -2.10
C ILE A 92 -4.05 -9.59 -1.33
N MET A 93 -4.72 -10.15 -0.32
CA MET A 93 -5.41 -9.39 0.71
C MET A 93 -4.53 -9.32 1.97
N CYS A 94 -4.28 -8.11 2.45
CA CYS A 94 -3.56 -7.87 3.69
C CYS A 94 -4.52 -7.92 4.89
N ILE A 95 -4.05 -8.49 6.00
CA ILE A 95 -4.74 -8.47 7.29
C ILE A 95 -3.73 -8.01 8.33
N SER A 96 -4.08 -7.00 9.13
CA SER A 96 -3.22 -6.48 10.18
C SER A 96 -3.30 -7.35 11.44
N THR A 97 -2.17 -7.59 12.09
CA THR A 97 -2.07 -8.32 13.36
C THR A 97 -0.87 -7.84 14.17
N MET A 98 -0.84 -8.13 15.47
CA MET A 98 0.17 -7.65 16.43
C MET A 98 0.95 -8.83 17.05
N ILE A 99 1.96 -9.39 16.37
CA ILE A 99 2.48 -10.74 16.72
C ILE A 99 3.99 -11.05 16.54
N ARG A 100 4.92 -10.15 16.87
CA ARG A 100 6.36 -10.41 16.59
C ARG A 100 6.96 -11.68 17.23
N SER A 101 6.60 -12.04 18.46
CA SER A 101 7.27 -13.13 19.19
C SER A 101 6.74 -14.54 18.90
N ILE A 102 5.72 -14.67 18.06
CA ILE A 102 4.99 -15.94 17.86
C ILE A 102 4.87 -16.35 16.39
N THR A 103 5.56 -15.64 15.49
CA THR A 103 5.54 -15.95 14.06
C THR A 103 6.95 -15.95 13.49
N SER A 104 7.15 -16.79 12.47
CA SER A 104 8.33 -16.79 11.59
C SER A 104 8.00 -16.29 10.18
N LEU A 105 6.78 -15.78 9.98
CA LEU A 105 6.38 -15.19 8.70
C LEU A 105 7.07 -13.83 8.52
N PRO A 106 7.30 -13.41 7.26
CA PRO A 106 7.77 -12.06 6.94
C PRO A 106 6.94 -10.99 7.66
N LEU A 107 7.63 -10.03 8.26
CA LEU A 107 7.07 -8.90 8.99
C LEU A 107 7.11 -7.65 8.11
N ILE A 108 5.93 -7.09 7.86
CA ILE A 108 5.76 -5.79 7.22
C ILE A 108 5.19 -4.81 8.25
N ILE A 109 5.85 -3.67 8.47
CA ILE A 109 5.34 -2.62 9.36
C ILE A 109 4.50 -1.62 8.56
N LYS A 110 3.22 -1.49 8.93
CA LYS A 110 2.30 -0.52 8.33
C LYS A 110 2.25 0.77 9.15
N ASP A 111 1.87 1.86 8.49
CA ASP A 111 1.68 3.20 9.04
C ASP A 111 3.01 3.96 9.29
N ILE A 112 4.04 3.68 8.49
CA ILE A 112 5.31 4.42 8.50
C ILE A 112 5.14 5.73 7.72
N MET A 113 5.36 6.87 8.38
CA MET A 113 5.27 8.20 7.77
C MET A 113 6.57 9.00 7.84
N HIS A 114 7.56 8.54 8.61
CA HIS A 114 8.82 9.25 8.82
C HIS A 114 10.05 8.39 8.44
N SER A 115 11.10 9.06 7.99
CA SER A 115 12.36 8.43 7.59
C SER A 115 13.10 7.79 8.77
N ASP A 116 13.03 8.40 9.96
CA ASP A 116 13.64 7.82 11.17
C ASP A 116 13.01 6.48 11.56
N ASP A 117 11.68 6.37 11.48
CA ASP A 117 10.97 5.11 11.74
C ASP A 117 11.30 4.06 10.68
N THR A 118 11.50 4.50 9.42
CA THR A 118 11.96 3.64 8.33
C THR A 118 13.34 3.05 8.65
N ARG A 119 14.30 3.89 9.09
CA ARG A 119 15.63 3.43 9.50
C ARG A 119 15.55 2.46 10.65
N GLU A 120 14.73 2.76 11.65
CA GLU A 120 14.58 1.89 12.81
C GLU A 120 13.98 0.54 12.41
N ALA A 121 12.93 0.52 11.59
CA ALA A 121 12.34 -0.70 11.05
C ALA A 121 13.38 -1.56 10.32
N VAL A 122 14.17 -0.95 9.43
CA VAL A 122 15.22 -1.65 8.67
C VAL A 122 16.30 -2.22 9.60
N LYS A 123 16.76 -1.48 10.62
CA LYS A 123 17.72 -1.99 11.61
C LYS A 123 17.22 -3.23 12.35
N HIS A 124 15.91 -3.34 12.57
CA HIS A 124 15.30 -4.51 13.22
C HIS A 124 15.01 -5.68 12.27
N GLY A 125 15.41 -5.57 10.99
CA GLY A 125 15.39 -6.65 10.01
C GLY A 125 14.00 -7.02 9.51
N VAL A 126 13.10 -6.05 9.35
CA VAL A 126 11.78 -6.29 8.74
C VAL A 126 11.91 -6.56 7.24
N GLU A 127 11.01 -7.38 6.69
CA GLU A 127 10.98 -7.69 5.26
C GLU A 127 10.34 -6.58 4.43
N GLY A 128 9.54 -5.71 5.05
CA GLY A 128 8.97 -4.58 4.35
C GLY A 128 8.30 -3.54 5.25
N ILE A 129 7.84 -2.48 4.60
CA ILE A 129 7.03 -1.41 5.21
C ILE A 129 5.86 -1.02 4.31
N ILE A 130 4.83 -0.43 4.90
CA ILE A 130 3.75 0.26 4.19
C ILE A 130 3.72 1.71 4.64
N VAL A 131 3.99 2.62 3.69
CA VAL A 131 3.82 4.06 3.85
C VAL A 131 2.32 4.36 3.88
N SER A 132 1.82 4.73 5.06
CA SER A 132 0.38 4.88 5.28
C SER A 132 0.10 5.86 6.42
N ASN A 133 -0.95 6.65 6.28
CA ASN A 133 -1.57 7.42 7.37
C ASN A 133 -2.97 6.87 7.70
N HIS A 134 -3.17 5.57 7.46
CA HIS A 134 -4.43 4.87 7.66
C HIS A 134 -5.60 5.43 6.83
N GLY A 135 -5.30 5.98 5.64
CA GLY A 135 -6.29 6.65 4.79
C GLY A 135 -6.80 7.96 5.39
N GLY A 136 -6.00 8.66 6.19
CA GLY A 136 -6.41 9.91 6.85
C GLY A 136 -7.46 9.71 7.95
N ARG A 137 -7.44 8.55 8.62
CA ARG A 137 -8.43 8.15 9.65
C ARG A 137 -7.89 8.14 11.08
N GLN A 138 -6.61 8.46 11.27
CA GLN A 138 -5.95 8.43 12.58
C GLN A 138 -5.62 9.85 13.04
N LEU A 139 -4.52 10.41 12.55
CA LEU A 139 -4.10 11.78 12.85
C LEU A 139 -4.39 12.68 11.65
N ASP A 140 -5.24 13.68 11.84
CA ASP A 140 -5.48 14.70 10.81
C ASP A 140 -4.32 15.69 10.74
N THR A 141 -4.23 16.47 9.66
CA THR A 141 -3.14 17.41 9.34
C THR A 141 -1.77 16.77 9.07
N CYS A 142 -1.69 15.44 8.97
CA CYS A 142 -0.51 14.74 8.46
C CYS A 142 -0.28 15.03 6.98
N GLN A 143 0.98 14.89 6.54
CA GLN A 143 1.31 14.86 5.12
C GLN A 143 0.64 13.68 4.41
N SER A 144 0.38 13.85 3.12
CA SER A 144 -0.03 12.77 2.23
C SER A 144 1.09 11.76 2.00
N THR A 145 0.72 10.48 1.93
CA THR A 145 1.67 9.35 1.84
C THR A 145 2.55 9.41 0.60
N ILE A 146 2.03 9.93 -0.52
CA ILE A 146 2.82 10.08 -1.76
C ILE A 146 3.87 11.20 -1.66
N VAL A 147 3.63 12.20 -0.81
CA VAL A 147 4.58 13.28 -0.54
C VAL A 147 5.71 12.80 0.37
N THR A 148 5.43 11.90 1.32
CA THR A 148 6.44 11.32 2.23
C THR A 148 7.28 10.24 1.57
N LEU A 149 6.77 9.57 0.54
CA LEU A 149 7.42 8.43 -0.10
C LEU A 149 8.88 8.69 -0.54
N PRO A 150 9.24 9.82 -1.20
CA PRO A 150 10.63 10.07 -1.59
C PRO A 150 11.62 10.07 -0.41
N ASP A 151 11.25 10.67 0.72
CA ASP A 151 12.13 10.73 1.90
C ASP A 151 12.31 9.35 2.54
N ILE A 152 11.26 8.53 2.53
CA ILE A 152 11.31 7.14 2.97
C ILE A 152 12.23 6.31 2.06
N MET A 153 12.09 6.46 0.73
CA MET A 153 12.95 5.76 -0.23
C MET A 153 14.42 6.16 -0.08
N ASN A 154 14.69 7.46 0.15
CA ASN A 154 16.03 7.95 0.45
C ASN A 154 16.61 7.31 1.72
N ALA A 155 15.81 7.18 2.77
CA ALA A 155 16.23 6.52 4.01
C ALA A 155 16.63 5.06 3.80
N ILE A 156 15.93 4.32 2.93
CA ILE A 156 16.23 2.91 2.63
C ILE A 156 17.47 2.77 1.74
N SER A 157 17.61 3.63 0.72
CA SER A 157 18.75 3.56 -0.21
C SER A 157 20.13 3.73 0.43
N SER A 158 20.19 4.32 1.63
CA SER A 158 21.42 4.40 2.43
C SER A 158 21.77 3.13 3.22
N GLU A 159 20.91 2.10 3.19
CA GLU A 159 21.03 0.89 3.99
C GLU A 159 21.48 -0.32 3.14
N VAL A 160 22.01 -1.35 3.80
CA VAL A 160 22.66 -2.52 3.16
C VAL A 160 21.65 -3.55 2.62
N HIS A 161 20.41 -3.54 3.13
CA HIS A 161 19.39 -4.54 2.82
C HIS A 161 18.19 -3.93 2.10
N GLN A 162 17.82 -4.55 0.98
CA GLN A 162 16.60 -4.20 0.25
C GLN A 162 15.39 -4.79 0.99
N ILE A 163 14.36 -3.97 1.17
CA ILE A 163 13.07 -4.36 1.75
C ILE A 163 11.94 -4.02 0.77
N ASP A 164 10.79 -4.65 0.93
CA ASP A 164 9.59 -4.29 0.20
C ASP A 164 9.01 -2.97 0.73
N VAL A 165 8.62 -2.08 -0.19
CA VAL A 165 7.97 -0.80 0.15
C VAL A 165 6.64 -0.73 -0.55
N HIS A 166 5.58 -0.66 0.24
CA HIS A 166 4.21 -0.43 -0.23
C HIS A 166 3.76 0.97 0.18
N ILE A 167 2.70 1.46 -0.49
CA ILE A 167 2.05 2.73 -0.18
C ILE A 167 0.54 2.55 -0.27
N ASP A 168 -0.20 3.17 0.65
CA ASP A 168 -1.65 3.34 0.54
C ASP A 168 -2.06 4.80 0.81
N GLY A 169 -3.36 5.10 0.71
CA GLY A 169 -3.93 6.42 0.97
C GLY A 169 -4.06 7.27 -0.30
N GLY A 170 -5.30 7.48 -0.76
CA GLY A 170 -5.61 8.36 -1.90
C GLY A 170 -5.45 7.73 -3.29
N VAL A 171 -5.33 6.39 -3.37
CA VAL A 171 -5.27 5.60 -4.62
C VAL A 171 -6.56 4.81 -4.81
#